data_AF-A0A971JJK4-F1
#
_entry.id   AF-A0A971JJK4-F1
#
_cell.length_a   1.000
_cell.length_b   1.000
_cell.length_c   1.000
_cell.angle_alpha   90.00
_cell.angle_beta   90.00
_cell.angle_gamma   90.00
#
_symmetry.space_group_name_H-M   'P 1'
#
loop_
_entity.id
_entity.type
_entity.pdbx_description
1 polymer ?
#
loop_
_entity_poly.entity_id
_entity_poly.type
_entity_poly.pdbx_seq_one_letter_code
_entity_poly.pdbx_strand_id
1 'polypeptide(L)' 'MKDETNSTLHCEHCRKDVSWHTNRVNHGGQLLLTLCTFGLWIPMWLAMTFSKAKFCDVCNQPITED' A
#
# COMPACT_ATOMS: atom_id res chain seq x y z
N MET A 1 -7.54 -7.83 17.41
CA MET A 1 -8.78 -7.69 16.61
C MET A 1 -8.47 -8.07 15.18
N LYS A 2 -9.05 -9.17 14.69
CA LYS A 2 -9.16 -9.49 13.26
C LYS A 2 -10.54 -9.00 12.85
N ASP A 3 -10.62 -7.84 12.22
CA ASP A 3 -11.82 -7.45 11.49
C ASP A 3 -11.78 -8.18 10.15
N GLU A 4 -12.36 -9.39 10.15
CA GLU A 4 -12.68 -10.17 8.96
C GLU A 4 -14.00 -9.65 8.39
N THR A 5 -14.01 -8.39 7.96
CA THR A 5 -14.96 -7.97 6.94
C THR A 5 -14.49 -8.60 5.63
N ASN A 6 -15.36 -9.35 4.98
CA ASN A 6 -15.14 -9.96 3.67
C ASN A 6 -15.00 -8.85 2.60
N SER A 7 -13.95 -8.05 2.69
CA SER A 7 -13.69 -6.91 1.82
C SER A 7 -13.10 -7.43 0.52
N THR A 8 -13.89 -8.07 -0.32
CA THR A 8 -13.50 -8.28 -1.71
C THR A 8 -13.65 -6.96 -2.45
N LEU A 9 -12.63 -6.55 -3.20
CA LEU A 9 -12.71 -5.38 -4.08
C LEU A 9 -12.73 -5.83 -5.53
N HIS A 10 -13.45 -5.08 -6.36
CA HIS A 10 -13.44 -5.31 -7.80
C HIS A 10 -12.08 -4.94 -8.37
N CYS A 11 -11.40 -5.89 -9.00
CA CYS A 11 -10.16 -5.61 -9.70
C CYS A 11 -10.46 -5.44 -11.19
N GLU A 12 -10.28 -4.24 -11.72
CA GLU A 12 -10.42 -3.88 -13.14
C GLU A 12 -9.58 -4.81 -14.06
N HIS A 13 -8.39 -5.22 -13.61
CA HIS A 13 -7.52 -6.11 -14.37
C HIS A 13 -8.03 -7.56 -14.40
N CYS A 14 -8.61 -8.05 -13.30
CA CYS A 14 -9.13 -9.42 -13.23
C CYS A 14 -10.61 -9.50 -13.63
N ARG A 15 -11.30 -8.35 -13.73
CA ARG A 15 -12.74 -8.18 -13.95
C ARG A 15 -13.61 -9.03 -13.04
N LYS A 16 -13.17 -9.15 -11.77
CA LYS A 16 -13.87 -9.92 -10.73
C LYS A 16 -13.52 -9.39 -9.35
N ASP A 17 -14.37 -9.71 -8.39
CA ASP A 17 -14.13 -9.47 -6.99
C ASP A 17 -13.00 -10.37 -6.48
N VAL A 18 -11.97 -9.74 -5.94
CA VAL A 18 -10.76 -10.41 -5.44
C VAL A 18 -10.47 -9.96 -4.03
N SER A 19 -9.83 -10.84 -3.28
CA SER A 19 -9.16 -10.46 -2.05
C SER A 19 -8.04 -9.46 -2.37
N TRP A 20 -7.85 -8.51 -1.47
CA TRP A 20 -6.78 -7.53 -1.56
C TRP A 20 -5.93 -7.55 -0.30
N HIS A 21 -4.68 -7.16 -0.46
CA HIS A 21 -3.78 -6.85 0.64
C HIS A 21 -3.29 -5.42 0.50
N THR A 22 -2.92 -4.81 1.62
CA THR A 22 -2.22 -3.51 1.62
C THR A 22 -0.73 -3.75 1.71
N ASN A 23 0.03 -3.18 0.78
CA ASN A 23 1.48 -3.22 0.91
C ASN A 23 1.89 -2.21 1.98
N ARG A 24 2.45 -2.71 3.09
CA ARG A 24 2.92 -1.85 4.17
C ARG A 24 4.22 -1.19 3.74
N VAL A 25 4.26 0.14 3.85
CA VAL A 25 5.48 0.91 3.63
C VAL A 25 6.59 0.35 4.53
N ASN A 26 7.75 0.04 3.93
CA ASN A 26 8.91 -0.40 4.68
C ASN A 26 9.53 0.78 5.45
N HIS A 27 9.01 1.04 6.64
CA HIS A 27 9.45 2.14 7.50
C HIS A 27 10.95 2.10 7.84
N GLY A 28 11.55 0.91 7.94
CA GLY A 28 12.99 0.77 8.22
C GLY A 28 13.86 1.26 7.07
N GLY A 29 13.51 0.89 5.83
CA GLY A 29 14.22 1.37 4.64
C GLY A 29 14.08 2.88 4.45
N GLN A 30 12.88 3.42 4.70
CA GLN A 30 12.62 4.86 4.63
C GLN A 30 13.35 5.64 5.73
N LEU A 31 13.49 5.09 6.94
CA LEU A 31 14.27 5.69 8.02
C LEU A 31 15.76 5.78 7.64
N LEU A 32 16.32 4.70 7.07
CA LEU A 32 17.70 4.70 6.59
C LEU A 32 17.91 5.75 5.48
N LEU A 33 17.02 5.79 4.49
CA LEU A 33 17.03 6.80 3.43
C LEU A 33 16.95 8.23 3.99
N THR A 34 16.07 8.44 4.97
CA THR A 34 15.90 9.72 5.65
C THR A 34 17.18 10.12 6.38
N LEU A 35 17.86 9.20 7.05
CA LEU A 35 19.15 9.46 7.70
C LEU A 35 20.26 9.76 6.68
N CYS A 36 20.35 8.96 5.60
CA CYS A 36 21.35 9.16 4.54
C CYS A 36 21.16 10.48 3.78
N THR A 37 19.93 10.98 3.68
CA THR A 37 19.60 12.23 3.00
C THR A 37 19.54 13.43 3.96
N PHE A 38 19.99 13.29 5.21
CA PHE A 38 19.92 14.32 6.25
C PHE A 38 18.52 14.92 6.44
N GLY A 39 17.48 14.09 6.31
CA GLY A 39 16.09 14.50 6.52
C GLY A 39 15.41 15.13 5.30
N LEU A 40 16.09 15.32 4.17
CA LEU A 40 15.47 15.83 2.94
C LEU A 40 14.34 14.90 2.42
N TRP A 41 14.41 13.60 2.77
CA TRP A 41 13.42 12.61 2.35
C TRP A 41 12.18 12.52 3.26
N ILE A 42 12.13 13.25 4.39
CA ILE A 42 11.01 13.22 5.34
C ILE A 42 9.64 13.51 4.69
N PRO A 43 9.47 14.55 3.85
CA PRO A 43 8.18 14.86 3.24
C PRO A 43 7.68 13.71 2.35
N MET A 44 8.59 13.11 1.57
CA MET A 44 8.28 12.01 0.67
C MET A 44 7.94 10.74 1.46
N TRP A 45 8.67 10.47 2.54
CA TRP A 45 8.37 9.37 3.46
C TRP A 45 6.99 9.50 4.10
N LEU A 46 6.61 10.70 4.55
CA LEU A 46 5.27 10.95 5.09
C LEU A 46 4.21 10.68 4.03
N ALA A 47 4.36 11.21 2.81
CA ALA A 47 3.42 10.96 1.71
C ALA A 47 3.22 9.47 1.41
N MET A 48 4.31 8.70 1.35
CA MET A 48 4.23 7.25 1.18
C MET A 48 3.56 6.56 2.36
N THR A 49 3.87 6.98 3.59
CA THR A 49 3.28 6.43 4.83
C THR A 49 1.76 6.62 4.87
N PHE A 50 1.26 7.76 4.39
CA PHE A 50 -0.18 8.01 4.29
C PHE A 50 -0.83 7.34 3.06
N SER A 51 -0.04 6.97 2.05
CA SER A 51 -0.53 6.29 0.85
C SER A 51 -0.78 4.81 1.12
N LYS A 52 -2.02 4.46 1.47
CA LYS A 52 -2.47 3.06 1.58
C LYS A 52 -2.94 2.56 0.21
N ALA A 53 -2.02 2.09 -0.61
CA ALA A 53 -2.37 1.42 -1.84
C ALA A 53 -2.85 -0.02 -1.55
N LYS A 54 -4.04 -0.37 -2.04
CA LYS A 54 -4.57 -1.73 -2.01
C LYS A 54 -4.12 -2.46 -3.27
N PHE A 55 -3.70 -3.72 -3.14
CA PHE A 55 -3.23 -4.54 -4.23
C PHE A 55 -4.06 -5.82 -4.32
N CYS A 56 -4.31 -6.26 -5.55
CA CYS A 56 -5.00 -7.51 -5.84
C CYS A 56 -4.11 -8.72 -5.50
N ASP A 57 -4.61 -9.70 -4.75
CA ASP A 57 -3.86 -10.94 -4.43
C ASP A 57 -3.62 -11.84 -5.66
N VAL A 58 -4.40 -11.68 -6.73
CA VAL A 58 -4.33 -12.54 -7.92
C VAL A 58 -3.30 -12.01 -8.94
N CYS A 59 -3.37 -10.72 -9.28
CA CYS A 59 -2.52 -10.11 -10.30
C CYS A 59 -1.46 -9.16 -9.74
N ASN A 60 -1.46 -8.91 -8.42
CA ASN A 60 -0.54 -8.01 -7.73
C ASN A 60 -0.52 -6.58 -8.27
N GLN A 61 -1.59 -6.16 -8.96
CA GLN A 61 -1.79 -4.80 -9.45
C GLN A 61 -2.51 -3.95 -8.40
N PRO A 62 -2.26 -2.62 -8.37
CA PRO A 62 -2.99 -1.71 -7.50
C PRO A 62 -4.48 -1.69 -7.88
N ILE A 63 -5.35 -1.70 -6.87
CA ILE A 63 -6.79 -1.52 -7.03
C ILE A 63 -7.08 -0.07 -6.64
N THR A 64 -7.58 0.70 -7.60
CA THR A 64 -8.09 2.04 -7.35
C THR A 64 -9.49 1.92 -6.78
N GLU A 65 -9.72 2.45 -5.58
CA GLU A 65 -11.08 2.69 -5.08
C GLU A 65 -11.51 4.04 -5.68
N ASP A 66 -12.47 4.02 -6.59
CA ASP A 66 -13.11 5.23 -7.14
C ASP A 66 -14.05 5.87 -6.10
#